data_AF-A0A2G6CLA0-F1
#
_entry.id   AF-A0A2G6CLA0-F1
#
_cell.length_a   1.000
_cell.length_b   1.000
_cell.length_c   1.000
_cell.angle_alpha   90.00
_cell.angle_beta   90.00
_cell.angle_gamma   90.00
#
_symmetry.space_group_name_H-M   'P 1'
#
loop_
_entity.id
_entity.type
_entity.pdbx_description
1 polymer ?
#
loop_
_entity_poly.entity_id
_entity_poly.type
_entity_poly.pdbx_seq_one_letter_code
_entity_poly.pdbx_strand_id
1 'polypeptide(L)'
;MTWREAYYQRVKPVVGELFFDRRVACWGLSEWHLAAAALAQSGIVDQLWFDDDDPLEANDAQLRSLGQGALGQGRAAALEAHLRQHNGFEDSWRLERRPRTIESLRGALAQRPPQLLLANLDAESPELLRAAIDAGVPTILSAAPAGAVYEALQLSWHPRAEVDVDALLGTVEALAGLPTRDADSPSAHVEALERRSLGLGLARWLLAPERPKRPDLGEQLLEAGRVALLRGDGRWPWVARLGRPGRRVLELSVGAPPRFRAPASFVGGETLLVLGLGTASLFCGEAPMLAKRLVLLDCKDVSPANPVRQLFPTQTIGAPKGKALAELLARRIAPEARWERRELGAGLTALSAADRELIYGELFLSRRERGSRERFAAILDEVRPTLAVVAMGRSKDDNFLATAELRRRGIRHITPTAFPGVSHFKHIVTDGAEGPCYDCLQGHLAIDGGVGPTLSADERELFYGGTQPATLAETLPSAHSLLRLALDLALPSAARPPYLRAALADERSCFVGANRVERVEAGWLYGVDRPFSMVTYGMQDLVGSRASERCPCGRINVVSTARTAPE
;
A
#
# COMPACT_ATOMS: atom_id res chain seq x y z
N MET A 1 -1.19 21.41 22.70
CA MET A 1 -0.89 20.93 21.34
C MET A 1 -2.21 20.61 20.66
N THR A 2 -2.55 21.32 19.58
CA THR A 2 -3.74 21.01 18.79
C THR A 2 -3.57 19.66 18.08
N TRP A 3 -4.66 19.00 17.68
CA TRP A 3 -4.55 17.75 16.92
C TRP A 3 -3.82 17.97 15.58
N ARG A 4 -3.87 19.19 15.03
CA ARG A 4 -3.13 19.66 13.85
C ARG A 4 -1.63 19.73 14.10
N GLU A 5 -1.20 20.33 15.20
CA GLU A 5 0.21 20.33 15.61
C GLU A 5 0.71 18.90 15.83
N ALA A 6 -0.10 18.04 16.47
CA ALA A 6 0.21 16.64 16.66
C ALA A 6 0.26 15.84 15.34
N TYR A 7 -0.56 16.21 14.36
CA TYR A 7 -0.50 15.67 13.00
C TYR A 7 0.83 16.03 12.35
N TYR A 8 1.16 17.32 12.24
CA TYR A 8 2.38 17.74 11.55
C TYR A 8 3.67 17.30 12.25
N GLN A 9 3.71 17.27 13.59
CA GLN A 9 4.84 16.70 14.31
C GLN A 9 5.09 15.22 13.99
N ARG A 10 4.05 14.47 13.59
CA ARG A 10 4.16 13.06 13.20
C ARG A 10 4.35 12.86 11.70
N VAL A 11 3.82 13.76 10.87
CA VAL A 11 3.92 13.67 9.40
C VAL A 11 5.25 14.20 8.89
N LYS A 12 5.73 15.33 9.42
CA LYS A 12 6.98 15.97 8.99
C LYS A 12 8.19 15.01 9.01
N PRO A 13 8.41 14.18 10.04
CA PRO A 13 9.54 13.24 10.04
C PRO A 13 9.39 12.09 9.04
N VAL A 14 8.15 11.75 8.64
CA VAL A 14 7.81 10.62 7.77
C VAL A 14 7.81 10.99 6.29
N VAL A 15 7.41 12.22 5.98
CA VAL A 15 7.28 12.77 4.61
C VAL A 15 8.45 13.70 4.27
N GLY A 16 9.10 14.25 5.29
CA GLY A 16 10.15 15.26 5.13
C GLY A 16 9.58 16.66 4.99
N GLU A 17 10.46 17.64 5.13
CA GLU A 17 10.11 19.06 4.98
C GLU A 17 10.13 19.52 3.51
N LEU A 18 10.61 18.68 2.60
CA LEU A 18 10.90 19.07 1.21
C LEU A 18 9.70 19.73 0.52
N PHE A 19 8.49 19.25 0.80
CA PHE A 19 7.24 19.69 0.17
C PHE A 19 6.31 20.51 1.09
N PHE A 20 6.70 20.74 2.34
CA PHE A 20 5.99 21.69 3.18
C PHE A 20 6.08 23.08 2.56
N ASP A 21 4.94 23.76 2.45
CA ASP A 21 4.80 25.06 1.79
C ASP A 21 5.18 25.11 0.30
N ARG A 22 5.40 23.94 -0.33
CA ARG A 22 5.65 23.86 -1.77
C ARG A 22 4.35 23.81 -2.54
N ARG A 23 4.40 24.41 -3.72
CA ARG A 23 3.36 24.39 -4.72
C ARG A 23 3.60 23.25 -5.69
N VAL A 24 2.64 22.33 -5.80
CA VAL A 24 2.65 21.25 -6.79
C VAL A 24 1.55 21.45 -7.81
N ALA A 25 1.90 21.38 -9.09
CA ALA A 25 0.94 21.42 -10.19
C ALA A 25 0.58 20.00 -10.64
N CYS A 26 -0.70 19.80 -10.97
CA CYS A 26 -1.24 18.55 -11.47
C CYS A 26 -1.98 18.80 -12.79
N TRP A 27 -1.72 17.99 -13.81
CA TRP A 27 -2.27 18.13 -15.15
C TRP A 27 -2.89 16.83 -15.64
N GLY A 28 -4.21 16.87 -15.92
CA GLY A 28 -4.90 15.77 -16.61
C GLY A 28 -4.77 14.40 -15.93
N LEU A 29 -4.63 14.36 -14.60
CA LEU A 29 -4.41 13.12 -13.86
C LEU A 29 -5.70 12.28 -13.84
N SER A 30 -5.67 11.13 -14.50
CA SER A 30 -6.79 10.18 -14.60
C SER A 30 -7.23 9.64 -13.23
N GLU A 31 -6.31 9.57 -12.26
CA GLU A 31 -6.57 9.16 -10.88
C GLU A 31 -6.35 10.32 -9.89
N TRP A 32 -6.77 11.53 -10.27
CA TRP A 32 -6.52 12.75 -9.51
C TRP A 32 -6.92 12.66 -8.03
N HIS A 33 -7.96 11.91 -7.65
CA HIS A 33 -8.40 11.80 -6.25
C HIS A 33 -7.38 11.05 -5.39
N LEU A 34 -6.70 10.03 -5.95
CA LEU A 34 -5.62 9.33 -5.26
C LEU A 34 -4.38 10.21 -5.17
N ALA A 35 -4.06 10.93 -6.25
CA ALA A 35 -2.97 11.89 -6.27
C ALA A 35 -3.22 13.02 -5.25
N ALA A 36 -4.41 13.61 -5.23
CA ALA A 36 -4.88 14.59 -4.26
C ALA A 36 -4.72 14.13 -2.81
N ALA A 37 -5.22 12.92 -2.50
CA ALA A 37 -5.06 12.32 -1.18
C ALA A 37 -3.58 12.08 -0.84
N ALA A 38 -2.77 11.61 -1.79
CA ALA A 38 -1.35 11.38 -1.58
C ALA A 38 -0.57 12.68 -1.34
N LEU A 39 -0.81 13.73 -2.15
CA LEU A 39 -0.18 15.05 -1.99
C LEU A 39 -0.54 15.66 -0.63
N ALA A 40 -1.80 15.55 -0.22
CA ALA A 40 -2.26 16.01 1.08
C ALA A 40 -1.64 15.21 2.25
N GLN A 41 -1.58 13.88 2.13
CA GLN A 41 -0.89 13.02 3.10
C GLN A 41 0.60 13.35 3.19
N SER A 42 1.16 13.89 2.12
CA SER A 42 2.53 14.36 2.01
C SER A 42 2.74 15.84 2.39
N GLY A 43 1.81 16.44 3.11
CA GLY A 43 2.00 17.78 3.66
C GLY A 43 2.06 18.90 2.61
N ILE A 44 1.69 18.62 1.36
CA ILE A 44 1.59 19.64 0.30
C ILE A 44 0.33 20.45 0.53
N VAL A 45 0.55 21.67 1.01
CA VAL A 45 -0.52 22.60 1.33
C VAL A 45 -0.91 23.50 0.16
N ASP A 46 -0.08 23.63 -0.89
CA ASP A 46 -0.38 24.49 -2.05
C ASP A 46 -0.47 23.65 -3.34
N GLN A 47 -1.67 23.53 -3.88
CA GLN A 47 -1.94 22.67 -5.03
C GLN A 47 -2.54 23.48 -6.19
N LEU A 48 -1.98 23.31 -7.38
CA LEU A 48 -2.47 23.89 -8.63
C LEU A 48 -2.97 22.77 -9.54
N TRP A 49 -4.25 22.79 -9.89
CA TRP A 49 -4.86 21.74 -10.72
C TRP A 49 -5.32 22.30 -12.06
N PHE A 50 -4.86 21.64 -13.13
CA PHE A 50 -5.30 21.84 -14.50
C PHE A 50 -6.16 20.64 -14.90
N ASP A 51 -7.46 20.87 -14.96
CA ASP A 51 -8.42 19.82 -15.27
C ASP A 51 -9.57 20.38 -16.12
N ASP A 52 -10.22 19.47 -16.81
CA ASP A 52 -11.42 19.73 -17.60
C ASP A 52 -12.64 19.66 -16.67
N ASP A 53 -13.67 20.45 -16.95
CA ASP A 53 -14.92 20.44 -16.17
C ASP A 53 -15.94 19.44 -16.73
N ASP A 54 -15.45 18.44 -17.47
CA ASP A 54 -16.27 17.36 -18.01
C ASP A 54 -17.06 16.68 -16.88
N PRO A 55 -18.35 16.36 -17.08
CA PRO A 55 -19.16 15.72 -16.07
C PRO A 55 -18.62 14.33 -15.74
N LEU A 56 -18.62 13.98 -14.46
CA LEU A 56 -18.31 12.61 -14.02
C LEU A 56 -19.42 11.66 -14.45
N GLU A 57 -19.08 10.72 -15.34
CA GLU A 57 -19.99 9.67 -15.80
C GLU A 57 -20.06 8.50 -14.81
N ALA A 58 -21.14 7.72 -14.88
CA ALA A 58 -21.39 6.57 -13.99
C ALA A 58 -20.25 5.53 -14.00
N ASN A 59 -19.57 5.38 -15.14
CA ASN A 59 -18.48 4.41 -15.30
C ASN A 59 -17.10 4.97 -14.98
N ASP A 60 -16.99 6.28 -14.70
CA ASP A 60 -15.72 6.92 -14.40
C ASP A 60 -15.09 6.26 -13.16
N ALA A 61 -13.83 5.85 -13.27
CA ALA A 61 -13.07 5.30 -12.15
C ALA A 61 -13.00 6.29 -10.98
N GLN A 62 -13.10 7.59 -11.27
CA GLN A 62 -13.10 8.67 -10.29
C GLN A 62 -14.38 8.73 -9.47
N LEU A 63 -15.54 8.47 -10.08
CA LEU A 63 -16.82 8.45 -9.38
C LEU A 63 -16.86 7.37 -8.30
N ARG A 64 -16.22 6.21 -8.55
CA ARG A 64 -16.12 5.11 -7.58
C ARG A 64 -15.38 5.48 -6.29
N SER A 65 -14.46 6.44 -6.37
CA SER A 65 -13.69 6.88 -5.21
C SER A 65 -14.30 8.06 -4.46
N LEU A 66 -15.08 8.89 -5.14
CA LEU A 66 -15.77 10.05 -4.57
C LEU A 66 -17.16 9.68 -4.03
N GLY A 67 -17.76 8.61 -4.56
CA GLY A 67 -19.14 8.21 -4.30
C GLY A 67 -20.14 8.92 -5.22
N GLN A 68 -21.38 8.43 -5.24
CA GLN A 68 -22.44 8.93 -6.13
C GLN A 68 -22.85 10.38 -5.92
N GLY A 69 -22.53 10.98 -4.77
CA GLY A 69 -22.76 12.41 -4.56
C GLY A 69 -22.08 13.28 -5.63
N ALA A 70 -21.04 12.75 -6.29
CA ALA A 70 -20.31 13.41 -7.37
C ALA A 70 -20.81 13.10 -8.79
N LEU A 71 -21.83 12.23 -8.96
CA LEU A 71 -22.34 11.86 -10.28
C LEU A 71 -22.93 13.08 -10.98
N GLY A 72 -22.50 13.33 -12.22
CA GLY A 72 -22.94 14.49 -13.00
C GLY A 72 -22.37 15.84 -12.51
N GLN A 73 -21.57 15.86 -11.44
CA GLN A 73 -20.78 17.05 -11.13
C GLN A 73 -19.65 17.19 -12.16
N GLY A 74 -19.29 18.44 -12.49
CA GLY A 74 -18.05 18.70 -13.21
C GLY A 74 -16.88 18.09 -12.44
N ARG A 75 -16.03 17.31 -13.13
CA ARG A 75 -14.89 16.57 -12.54
C ARG A 75 -14.09 17.46 -11.61
N ALA A 76 -13.80 18.66 -12.07
CA ALA A 76 -12.97 19.59 -11.34
C ALA A 76 -13.70 20.17 -10.11
N ALA A 77 -15.03 20.38 -10.15
CA ALA A 77 -15.83 20.76 -8.97
C ALA A 77 -15.90 19.62 -7.92
N ALA A 78 -16.06 18.38 -8.38
CA ALA A 78 -16.03 17.21 -7.49
C ALA A 78 -14.66 17.04 -6.81
N LEU A 79 -13.57 17.32 -7.55
CA LEU A 79 -12.20 17.39 -7.03
C LEU A 79 -12.06 18.41 -5.94
N GLU A 80 -12.49 19.63 -6.20
CA GLU A 80 -12.43 20.69 -5.21
C GLU A 80 -13.21 20.34 -3.93
N ALA A 81 -14.43 19.81 -4.06
CA ALA A 81 -15.23 19.40 -2.91
C ALA A 81 -14.51 18.31 -2.09
N HIS A 82 -13.95 17.30 -2.77
CA HIS A 82 -13.19 16.23 -2.13
C HIS A 82 -11.95 16.75 -1.40
N LEU A 83 -11.17 17.59 -2.08
CA LEU A 83 -9.96 18.18 -1.53
C LEU A 83 -10.25 19.12 -0.36
N ARG A 84 -11.30 19.94 -0.43
CA ARG A 84 -11.77 20.78 0.68
C ARG A 84 -12.22 19.95 1.86
N GLN A 85 -12.92 18.85 1.62
CA GLN A 85 -13.30 17.93 2.69
C GLN A 85 -12.08 17.26 3.33
N HIS A 86 -11.13 16.80 2.51
CA HIS A 86 -9.93 16.12 2.99
C HIS A 86 -8.99 17.08 3.73
N ASN A 87 -8.83 18.31 3.26
CA ASN A 87 -7.85 19.28 3.78
C ASN A 87 -8.48 20.42 4.58
N GLY A 88 -9.79 20.39 4.85
CA GLY A 88 -10.50 21.42 5.62
C GLY A 88 -10.04 21.54 7.07
N PHE A 89 -9.08 20.73 7.46
CA PHE A 89 -8.42 20.70 8.75
C PHE A 89 -7.15 21.60 8.78
N GLU A 90 -6.68 22.03 7.61
CA GLU A 90 -5.45 22.80 7.41
C GLU A 90 -5.75 24.20 6.87
N ASP A 91 -5.65 25.23 7.72
CA ASP A 91 -5.99 26.61 7.36
C ASP A 91 -5.08 27.20 6.28
N SER A 92 -3.82 26.73 6.17
CA SER A 92 -2.88 27.21 5.14
C SER A 92 -3.05 26.48 3.81
N TRP A 93 -3.97 25.52 3.73
CA TRP A 93 -4.20 24.77 2.51
C TRP A 93 -4.82 25.66 1.43
N ARG A 94 -4.22 25.61 0.24
CA ARG A 94 -4.55 26.40 -0.94
C ARG A 94 -4.77 25.45 -2.10
N LEU A 95 -5.92 25.63 -2.73
CA LEU A 95 -6.25 25.00 -4.00
C LEU A 95 -6.49 26.09 -5.02
N GLU A 96 -5.66 26.11 -6.06
CA GLU A 96 -5.91 26.89 -7.25
C GLU A 96 -6.31 25.95 -8.38
N ARG A 97 -7.39 26.30 -9.08
CA ARG A 97 -7.86 25.56 -10.24
C ARG A 97 -7.78 26.43 -11.47
N ARG A 98 -7.40 25.80 -12.58
CA ARG A 98 -7.39 26.45 -13.88
C ARG A 98 -7.89 25.50 -14.97
N PRO A 99 -8.43 26.04 -16.08
CA PRO A 99 -8.72 25.22 -17.25
C PRO A 99 -7.46 24.50 -17.72
N ARG A 100 -7.63 23.26 -18.17
CA ARG A 100 -6.54 22.48 -18.77
C ARG A 100 -6.27 22.93 -20.21
N THR A 101 -5.55 24.04 -20.32
CA THR A 101 -5.05 24.55 -21.60
C THR A 101 -3.59 24.95 -21.46
N ILE A 102 -2.82 24.82 -22.53
CA ILE A 102 -1.38 25.16 -22.51
C ILE A 102 -1.17 26.65 -22.20
N GLU A 103 -2.08 27.52 -22.66
CA GLU A 103 -2.05 28.94 -22.31
C GLU A 103 -2.24 29.17 -20.80
N SER A 104 -3.20 28.47 -20.21
CA SER A 104 -3.47 28.51 -18.78
C SER A 104 -2.26 28.02 -17.96
N LEU A 105 -1.62 26.93 -18.40
CA LEU A 105 -0.37 26.44 -17.82
C LEU A 105 0.72 27.49 -17.89
N ARG A 106 1.04 28.01 -19.08
CA ARG A 106 2.06 29.05 -19.26
C ARG A 106 1.80 30.27 -18.40
N GLY A 107 0.55 30.73 -18.33
CA GLY A 107 0.16 31.85 -17.47
C GLY A 107 0.40 31.57 -15.99
N ALA A 108 0.11 30.37 -15.50
CA ALA A 108 0.37 30.00 -14.11
C ALA A 108 1.87 29.86 -13.82
N LEU A 109 2.62 29.24 -14.75
CA LEU A 109 4.06 29.07 -14.66
C LEU A 109 4.79 30.42 -14.63
N ALA A 110 4.35 31.40 -15.43
CA ALA A 110 4.93 32.75 -15.46
C ALA A 110 4.64 33.56 -14.18
N GLN A 111 3.47 33.37 -13.56
CA GLN A 111 3.07 34.11 -12.37
C GLN A 111 3.74 33.58 -11.10
N ARG A 112 3.66 32.27 -10.88
CA ARG A 112 4.19 31.61 -9.69
C ARG A 112 4.45 30.14 -9.99
N PRO A 113 5.64 29.80 -10.52
CA PRO A 113 5.95 28.45 -10.95
C PRO A 113 5.87 27.47 -9.77
N PRO A 114 5.26 26.30 -9.96
CA PRO A 114 5.28 25.22 -8.99
C PRO A 114 6.69 24.64 -8.87
N GLN A 115 6.98 23.95 -7.78
CA GLN A 115 8.24 23.23 -7.60
C GLN A 115 8.24 21.85 -8.28
N LEU A 116 7.05 21.35 -8.64
CA LEU A 116 6.86 20.08 -9.32
C LEU A 116 5.60 20.12 -10.18
N LEU A 117 5.68 19.60 -11.40
CA LEU A 117 4.53 19.32 -12.25
C LEU A 117 4.33 17.80 -12.37
N LEU A 118 3.13 17.33 -12.03
CA LEU A 118 2.67 15.96 -12.23
C LEU A 118 1.69 15.95 -13.39
N ALA A 119 1.92 15.13 -14.40
CA ALA A 119 1.01 15.03 -15.54
C ALA A 119 0.85 13.60 -16.04
N ASN A 120 -0.27 13.33 -16.68
CA ASN A 120 -0.41 12.14 -17.52
C ASN A 120 0.15 12.42 -18.92
N LEU A 121 0.68 11.37 -19.57
CA LEU A 121 1.02 11.43 -20.98
C LEU A 121 -0.25 11.42 -21.82
N ASP A 122 -0.37 12.41 -22.68
CA ASP A 122 -1.48 12.69 -23.57
C ASP A 122 -0.98 13.40 -24.84
N ALA A 123 -1.91 13.80 -25.72
CA ALA A 123 -1.57 14.52 -26.95
C ALA A 123 -0.94 15.91 -26.70
N GLU A 124 -1.16 16.50 -25.53
CA GLU A 124 -0.68 17.85 -25.18
C GLU A 124 0.68 17.81 -24.46
N SER A 125 1.15 16.62 -24.09
CA SER A 125 2.40 16.40 -23.36
C SER A 125 3.65 17.03 -23.99
N PRO A 126 3.81 17.12 -25.33
CA PRO A 126 4.94 17.85 -25.92
C PRO A 126 4.93 19.34 -25.56
N GLU A 127 3.79 19.98 -25.66
CA GLU A 127 3.66 21.41 -25.36
C GLU A 127 3.75 21.68 -23.87
N LEU A 128 3.20 20.77 -23.05
CA LEU A 128 3.32 20.81 -21.60
C LEU A 128 4.78 20.71 -21.15
N LEU A 129 5.55 19.74 -21.71
CA LEU A 129 6.96 19.60 -21.38
C LEU A 129 7.73 20.85 -21.76
N ARG A 130 7.53 21.39 -22.98
CA ARG A 130 8.18 22.63 -23.42
C ARG A 130 7.86 23.79 -22.48
N ALA A 131 6.60 23.97 -22.11
CA ALA A 131 6.20 25.02 -21.17
C ALA A 131 6.85 24.85 -19.78
N ALA A 132 6.91 23.63 -19.26
CA ALA A 132 7.58 23.34 -18.01
C ALA A 132 9.11 23.52 -18.10
N ILE A 133 9.69 23.19 -19.27
CA ILE A 133 11.11 23.41 -19.56
C ILE A 133 11.46 24.88 -19.53
N ASP A 134 10.72 25.69 -20.29
CA ASP A 134 10.91 27.13 -20.39
C ASP A 134 10.76 27.81 -19.01
N ALA A 135 9.87 27.28 -18.16
CA ALA A 135 9.64 27.78 -16.81
C ALA A 135 10.62 27.24 -15.75
N GLY A 136 11.51 26.31 -16.12
CA GLY A 136 12.45 25.72 -15.19
C GLY A 136 11.78 24.83 -14.12
N VAL A 137 10.71 24.10 -14.48
CA VAL A 137 9.90 23.31 -13.54
C VAL A 137 10.13 21.81 -13.71
N PRO A 138 10.64 21.10 -12.70
CA PRO A 138 10.74 19.64 -12.72
C PRO A 138 9.39 18.99 -13.04
N THR A 139 9.38 18.01 -13.94
CA THR A 139 8.14 17.41 -14.45
C THR A 139 8.19 15.90 -14.39
N ILE A 140 7.06 15.30 -14.01
CA ILE A 140 6.83 13.86 -14.03
C ILE A 140 5.64 13.59 -14.93
N LEU A 141 5.87 12.86 -16.01
CA LEU A 141 4.84 12.35 -16.89
C LEU A 141 4.58 10.88 -16.61
N SER A 142 3.31 10.51 -16.50
CA SER A 142 2.86 9.13 -16.35
C SER A 142 2.04 8.70 -17.56
N ALA A 143 2.47 7.67 -18.27
CA ALA A 143 1.78 7.10 -19.40
C ALA A 143 1.22 5.72 -19.03
N ALA A 144 -0.07 5.51 -19.31
CA ALA A 144 -0.69 4.20 -19.36
C ALA A 144 -0.82 3.82 -20.84
N PRO A 145 -0.04 2.86 -21.37
CA PRO A 145 -0.13 2.50 -22.78
C PRO A 145 -1.52 1.95 -23.12
N ALA A 146 -2.05 2.31 -24.28
CA ALA A 146 -3.37 1.85 -24.74
C ALA A 146 -3.40 0.31 -24.84
N GLY A 147 -4.38 -0.33 -24.20
CA GLY A 147 -4.48 -1.80 -24.13
C GLY A 147 -3.48 -2.48 -23.19
N ALA A 148 -2.50 -1.76 -22.62
CA ALA A 148 -1.53 -2.32 -21.70
C ALA A 148 -2.11 -2.44 -20.30
N VAL A 149 -2.62 -3.62 -19.97
CA VAL A 149 -3.19 -3.91 -18.66
C VAL A 149 -2.15 -3.81 -17.52
N TYR A 150 -0.87 -4.00 -17.85
CA TYR A 150 0.22 -4.24 -16.90
C TYR A 150 1.41 -3.29 -17.00
N GLU A 151 1.33 -2.16 -17.70
CA GLU A 151 2.53 -1.31 -17.85
C GLU A 151 2.19 0.14 -17.52
N ALA A 152 2.99 0.74 -16.64
CA ALA A 152 2.99 2.17 -16.41
C ALA A 152 4.39 2.66 -16.77
N LEU A 153 4.45 3.52 -17.79
CA LEU A 153 5.68 4.13 -18.25
C LEU A 153 5.71 5.53 -17.70
N GLN A 154 6.77 5.89 -17.01
CA GLN A 154 6.86 7.16 -16.35
C GLN A 154 8.17 7.84 -16.72
N LEU A 155 8.08 9.11 -17.05
CA LEU A 155 9.20 9.94 -17.42
C LEU A 155 9.34 11.04 -16.37
N SER A 156 10.48 11.09 -15.71
CA SER A 156 10.86 12.17 -14.81
C SER A 156 11.95 13.02 -15.46
N TRP A 157 11.77 14.33 -15.43
CA TRP A 157 12.64 15.29 -16.10
C TRP A 157 12.99 16.46 -15.18
N HIS A 158 14.21 16.99 -15.35
CA HIS A 158 14.71 18.14 -14.61
C HIS A 158 15.13 19.30 -15.52
N PRO A 159 14.82 20.56 -15.15
CA PRO A 159 15.17 21.80 -15.87
C PRO A 159 16.61 22.08 -16.20
N ARG A 160 17.55 21.33 -15.63
CA ARG A 160 18.98 21.44 -15.97
C ARG A 160 19.44 20.38 -16.97
N ALA A 161 18.58 19.44 -17.34
CA ALA A 161 18.92 18.41 -18.32
C ALA A 161 18.82 19.00 -19.73
N GLU A 162 19.91 18.95 -20.50
CA GLU A 162 19.84 19.17 -21.95
C GLU A 162 19.12 17.97 -22.59
N VAL A 163 17.93 18.20 -23.13
CA VAL A 163 17.08 17.14 -23.67
C VAL A 163 16.41 17.61 -24.93
N ASP A 164 16.54 16.82 -25.98
CA ASP A 164 15.67 16.90 -27.15
C ASP A 164 14.30 16.33 -26.76
N VAL A 165 13.31 17.22 -26.60
CA VAL A 165 11.94 16.88 -26.20
C VAL A 165 11.31 15.89 -27.16
N ASP A 166 11.56 16.06 -28.46
CA ASP A 166 10.95 15.23 -29.49
C ASP A 166 11.59 13.83 -29.49
N ALA A 167 12.91 13.74 -29.29
CA ALA A 167 13.59 12.45 -29.09
C ALA A 167 13.14 11.73 -27.80
N LEU A 168 12.89 12.50 -26.74
CA LEU A 168 12.42 11.96 -25.47
C LEU A 168 11.01 11.37 -25.60
N LEU A 169 10.11 12.10 -26.23
CA LEU A 169 8.74 11.66 -26.48
C LEU A 169 8.71 10.49 -27.46
N GLY A 170 9.51 10.52 -28.53
CA GLY A 170 9.67 9.38 -29.42
C GLY A 170 10.13 8.12 -28.70
N THR A 171 10.97 8.25 -27.66
CA THR A 171 11.37 7.12 -26.79
C THR A 171 10.19 6.62 -25.96
N VAL A 172 9.38 7.53 -25.41
CA VAL A 172 8.19 7.19 -24.61
C VAL A 172 7.13 6.49 -25.47
N GLU A 173 6.83 7.04 -26.64
CA GLU A 173 5.89 6.47 -27.62
C GLU A 173 6.34 5.11 -28.13
N ALA A 174 7.63 4.96 -28.47
CA ALA A 174 8.18 3.67 -28.89
C ALA A 174 8.08 2.60 -27.80
N LEU A 175 8.19 2.98 -26.53
CA LEU A 175 8.03 2.06 -25.40
C LEU A 175 6.57 1.80 -25.04
N ALA A 176 5.67 2.76 -25.27
CA ALA A 176 4.23 2.61 -25.13
C ALA A 176 3.59 1.77 -26.25
N GLY A 177 4.16 1.79 -27.46
CA GLY A 177 3.70 1.04 -28.63
C GLY A 177 4.16 -0.43 -28.70
N LEU A 178 4.84 -0.95 -27.67
CA LEU A 178 5.24 -2.36 -27.62
C LEU A 178 4.00 -3.25 -27.40
N PRO A 179 3.84 -4.35 -28.17
CA PRO A 179 2.62 -5.15 -28.15
C PRO A 179 2.36 -5.76 -26.77
N THR A 180 1.16 -5.51 -26.25
CA THR A 180 0.66 -6.12 -25.01
C THR A 180 -0.26 -7.29 -25.31
N ARG A 181 -0.04 -8.41 -24.59
CA ARG A 181 -0.84 -9.64 -24.75
C ARG A 181 -2.20 -9.51 -24.02
N ASP A 182 -3.26 -9.84 -24.75
CA ASP A 182 -4.67 -10.14 -24.40
C ASP A 182 -5.31 -9.42 -23.20
N ALA A 183 -6.28 -8.55 -23.51
CA ALA A 183 -7.03 -7.71 -22.58
C ALA A 183 -8.35 -8.33 -22.04
N ASP A 184 -8.76 -9.52 -22.48
CA ASP A 184 -10.11 -10.06 -22.20
C ASP A 184 -10.19 -11.06 -21.01
N SER A 185 -9.32 -10.91 -20.00
CA SER A 185 -9.29 -11.84 -18.85
C SER A 185 -9.93 -11.22 -17.59
N PRO A 186 -10.70 -11.99 -16.79
CA PRO A 186 -11.22 -11.56 -15.47
C PRO A 186 -10.12 -11.18 -14.44
N SER A 187 -8.85 -11.30 -14.81
CA SER A 187 -7.71 -10.75 -14.08
C SER A 187 -7.58 -9.21 -14.18
N ALA A 188 -8.32 -8.54 -15.08
CA ALA A 188 -8.32 -7.08 -15.28
C ALA A 188 -8.55 -6.24 -14.01
N HIS A 189 -9.23 -6.79 -12.99
CA HIS A 189 -9.51 -6.07 -11.74
C HIS A 189 -8.36 -6.13 -10.71
N VAL A 190 -7.62 -7.24 -10.62
CA VAL A 190 -6.36 -7.29 -9.83
C VAL A 190 -5.29 -6.43 -10.51
N GLU A 191 -5.38 -6.31 -11.83
CA GLU A 191 -4.45 -5.55 -12.67
C GLU A 191 -4.68 -4.03 -12.58
N ALA A 192 -5.91 -3.59 -12.29
CA ALA A 192 -6.21 -2.20 -11.92
C ALA A 192 -5.57 -1.80 -10.57
N LEU A 193 -5.33 -2.75 -9.65
CA LEU A 193 -4.63 -2.50 -8.37
C LEU A 193 -3.16 -2.15 -8.59
N GLU A 194 -2.54 -2.78 -9.60
CA GLU A 194 -1.13 -2.58 -9.95
C GLU A 194 -0.92 -1.21 -10.64
N ARG A 195 -1.89 -0.74 -11.44
CA ARG A 195 -1.89 0.61 -12.04
C ARG A 195 -1.97 1.74 -11.01
N ARG A 196 -2.87 1.59 -10.03
CA ARG A 196 -3.07 2.53 -8.89
C ARG A 196 -1.85 2.66 -7.99
N SER A 197 -0.96 1.68 -8.03
CA SER A 197 0.19 1.57 -7.13
C SER A 197 1.44 2.26 -7.66
N LEU A 198 1.57 2.54 -8.96
CA LEU A 198 2.81 3.08 -9.54
C LEU A 198 2.86 4.61 -9.49
N GLY A 199 1.77 5.30 -9.87
CA GLY A 199 1.67 6.77 -9.72
C GLY A 199 1.62 7.20 -8.26
N LEU A 200 0.91 6.44 -7.42
CA LEU A 200 0.91 6.62 -5.97
C LEU A 200 2.23 6.19 -5.32
N GLY A 201 2.85 5.14 -5.85
CA GLY A 201 4.15 4.63 -5.40
C GLY A 201 5.25 5.63 -5.66
N LEU A 202 5.30 6.25 -6.84
CA LEU A 202 6.24 7.30 -7.15
C LEU A 202 5.91 8.60 -6.42
N ALA A 203 4.66 9.04 -6.36
CA ALA A 203 4.30 10.22 -5.56
C ALA A 203 4.76 10.01 -4.11
N ARG A 204 4.42 8.88 -3.47
CA ARG A 204 4.89 8.55 -2.11
C ARG A 204 6.41 8.40 -1.99
N TRP A 205 7.09 7.99 -3.06
CA TRP A 205 8.54 7.78 -3.08
C TRP A 205 9.33 9.06 -3.33
N LEU A 206 8.78 10.01 -4.09
CA LEU A 206 9.29 11.38 -4.22
C LEU A 206 9.00 12.20 -2.97
N LEU A 207 7.91 11.89 -2.28
CA LEU A 207 7.45 12.56 -1.06
C LEU A 207 7.97 11.87 0.22
N ALA A 208 9.01 11.03 0.11
CA ALA A 208 9.72 10.48 1.25
C ALA A 208 10.91 11.39 1.61
N PRO A 209 11.19 11.65 2.90
CA PRO A 209 12.27 12.54 3.32
C PRO A 209 13.61 12.05 2.83
N GLU A 210 14.55 12.99 2.75
CA GLU A 210 15.97 12.71 2.66
C GLU A 210 16.40 11.64 3.68
N ARG A 211 16.66 10.44 3.15
CA ARG A 211 17.47 9.35 3.71
C ARG A 211 16.78 8.53 4.83
N PRO A 212 17.07 7.20 4.90
CA PRO A 212 18.41 6.61 4.81
C PRO A 212 18.83 6.24 3.39
N LYS A 213 19.80 6.98 2.83
CA LYS A 213 20.59 6.72 1.62
C LYS A 213 19.92 5.84 0.53
N ARG A 214 18.98 6.41 -0.23
CA ARG A 214 18.95 6.21 -1.69
C ARG A 214 19.41 7.50 -2.37
N PRO A 215 20.72 7.74 -2.54
CA PRO A 215 21.28 8.96 -3.13
C PRO A 215 21.07 9.06 -4.65
N ASP A 216 20.07 8.38 -5.23
CA ASP A 216 20.06 8.12 -6.67
C ASP A 216 18.93 8.77 -7.45
N LEU A 217 17.92 9.39 -6.85
CA LEU A 217 16.87 10.05 -7.64
C LEU A 217 16.45 11.43 -7.16
N GLY A 218 16.42 11.73 -5.86
CA GLY A 218 16.32 13.14 -5.42
C GLY A 218 17.56 13.91 -5.87
N GLU A 219 18.74 13.36 -5.57
CA GLU A 219 20.02 13.89 -6.03
C GLU A 219 20.19 13.77 -7.55
N GLN A 220 19.66 12.73 -8.22
CA GLN A 220 19.79 12.64 -9.69
C GLN A 220 18.77 13.46 -10.48
N LEU A 221 17.52 13.52 -10.03
CA LEU A 221 16.45 14.28 -10.65
C LEU A 221 16.51 15.73 -10.21
N LEU A 222 16.48 16.06 -8.91
CA LEU A 222 16.36 17.45 -8.43
C LEU A 222 17.72 18.19 -8.36
N GLU A 223 18.83 17.51 -8.12
CA GLU A 223 20.13 18.18 -7.91
C GLU A 223 21.10 18.05 -9.10
N ALA A 224 21.21 16.85 -9.69
CA ALA A 224 22.17 16.53 -10.76
C ALA A 224 21.61 16.73 -12.18
N GLY A 225 20.36 17.19 -12.33
CA GLY A 225 19.79 17.56 -13.63
C GLY A 225 19.67 16.42 -14.63
N ARG A 226 19.15 15.26 -14.22
CA ARG A 226 19.02 14.09 -15.11
C ARG A 226 17.57 13.80 -15.51
N VAL A 227 17.43 13.10 -16.63
CA VAL A 227 16.19 12.47 -17.06
C VAL A 227 16.19 11.01 -16.64
N ALA A 228 15.09 10.56 -16.04
CA ALA A 228 14.85 9.16 -15.72
C ALA A 228 13.58 8.70 -16.43
N LEU A 229 13.69 7.68 -17.26
CA LEU A 229 12.53 6.90 -17.66
C LEU A 229 12.41 5.70 -16.74
N LEU A 230 11.24 5.49 -16.14
CA LEU A 230 10.86 4.37 -15.29
C LEU A 230 9.74 3.60 -15.98
N ARG A 231 10.01 2.37 -16.44
CA ARG A 231 8.95 1.46 -16.89
C ARG A 231 8.66 0.46 -15.79
N GLY A 232 7.47 0.53 -15.21
CA GLY A 232 6.89 -0.48 -14.35
C GLY A 232 6.21 -1.56 -15.18
N ASP A 233 6.57 -2.84 -14.99
CA ASP A 233 5.59 -3.89 -15.24
C ASP A 233 4.78 -4.09 -13.95
N GLY A 234 3.45 -4.08 -14.03
CA GLY A 234 2.54 -4.27 -12.90
C GLY A 234 2.77 -5.60 -12.18
N ARG A 235 3.55 -6.50 -12.79
CA ARG A 235 3.89 -7.82 -12.27
C ARG A 235 4.59 -7.70 -10.93
N TRP A 236 4.22 -8.60 -10.03
CA TRP A 236 4.93 -8.77 -8.77
C TRP A 236 6.14 -9.70 -8.95
N PRO A 237 7.31 -9.36 -8.36
CA PRO A 237 7.69 -8.05 -7.87
C PRO A 237 7.91 -7.06 -9.02
N TRP A 238 7.71 -5.78 -8.73
CA TRP A 238 7.74 -4.69 -9.71
C TRP A 238 9.10 -4.54 -10.37
N VAL A 239 9.17 -4.56 -11.71
CA VAL A 239 10.40 -4.19 -12.44
C VAL A 239 10.37 -2.71 -12.78
N ALA A 240 11.42 -1.96 -12.39
CA ALA A 240 11.62 -0.58 -12.82
C ALA A 240 12.87 -0.49 -13.72
N ARG A 241 12.72 -0.06 -14.96
CA ARG A 241 13.86 0.13 -15.88
C ARG A 241 14.26 1.59 -15.93
N LEU A 242 15.55 1.91 -15.74
CA LEU A 242 16.09 3.27 -15.88
C LEU A 242 16.66 3.48 -17.28
N GLY A 243 15.99 4.31 -18.09
CA GLY A 243 16.49 4.76 -19.39
C GLY A 243 17.19 6.12 -19.29
N ARG A 244 18.38 6.25 -19.91
CA ARG A 244 18.95 7.57 -20.26
C ARG A 244 18.74 7.81 -21.76
N PRO A 245 18.34 9.01 -22.20
CA PRO A 245 18.27 9.34 -23.62
C PRO A 245 19.60 9.00 -24.33
N GLY A 246 19.54 8.27 -25.44
CA GLY A 246 20.71 7.88 -26.22
C GLY A 246 21.64 6.80 -25.62
N ARG A 247 21.30 6.14 -24.50
CA ARG A 247 22.07 5.03 -23.93
C ARG A 247 21.22 3.78 -23.68
N ARG A 248 21.90 2.62 -23.62
CA ARG A 248 21.29 1.31 -23.33
C ARG A 248 20.56 1.36 -21.98
N VAL A 249 19.29 0.93 -21.98
CA VAL A 249 18.44 0.85 -20.78
C VAL A 249 19.13 -0.02 -19.72
N LEU A 250 19.34 0.52 -18.52
CA LEU A 250 19.77 -0.27 -17.37
C LEU A 250 18.54 -0.97 -16.80
N GLU A 251 18.47 -2.27 -16.99
CA GLU A 251 17.41 -3.12 -16.46
C GLU A 251 17.72 -3.45 -14.99
N LEU A 252 16.99 -2.81 -14.07
CA LEU A 252 16.96 -3.23 -12.67
C LEU A 252 15.87 -4.30 -12.55
N SER A 253 16.27 -5.56 -12.76
CA SER A 253 15.36 -6.70 -12.64
C SER A 253 15.11 -7.02 -11.17
N VAL A 254 13.87 -6.80 -10.72
CA VAL A 254 13.37 -7.31 -9.45
C VAL A 254 12.57 -8.57 -9.83
N GLY A 255 13.08 -9.75 -9.45
CA GLY A 255 12.76 -11.00 -10.18
C GLY A 255 11.33 -11.53 -10.09
N ALA A 256 10.73 -11.87 -11.23
CA ALA A 256 9.35 -12.36 -11.38
C ALA A 256 9.12 -13.84 -11.02
N PRO A 257 8.09 -14.17 -10.20
CA PRO A 257 7.32 -15.41 -10.31
C PRO A 257 6.16 -15.30 -11.32
N PRO A 258 5.61 -16.43 -11.79
CA PRO A 258 4.65 -16.48 -12.89
C PRO A 258 3.27 -15.87 -12.59
N ARG A 259 2.62 -15.41 -13.68
CA ARG A 259 1.34 -14.68 -13.74
C ARG A 259 0.22 -15.34 -12.94
N PHE A 260 -0.57 -14.53 -12.25
CA PHE A 260 -1.77 -14.95 -11.53
C PHE A 260 -3.04 -14.50 -12.24
N ARG A 261 -4.00 -15.42 -12.35
CA ARG A 261 -5.39 -15.12 -12.65
C ARG A 261 -6.18 -15.48 -11.40
N ALA A 262 -6.86 -14.51 -10.80
CA ALA A 262 -7.86 -14.82 -9.78
C ALA A 262 -8.91 -15.73 -10.47
N PRO A 263 -9.13 -16.96 -9.99
CA PRO A 263 -10.14 -17.80 -10.59
C PRO A 263 -11.51 -17.12 -10.41
N ALA A 264 -12.31 -17.05 -11.47
CA ALA A 264 -13.64 -16.42 -11.46
C ALA A 264 -14.57 -16.97 -10.37
N SER A 265 -14.27 -18.18 -9.86
CA SER A 265 -14.97 -18.85 -8.77
C SER A 265 -14.64 -18.31 -7.36
N PHE A 266 -13.68 -17.40 -7.21
CA PHE A 266 -13.25 -16.89 -5.90
C PHE A 266 -14.24 -15.87 -5.32
N VAL A 267 -14.95 -15.14 -6.18
CA VAL A 267 -15.95 -14.13 -5.77
C VAL A 267 -17.27 -14.84 -5.45
N GLY A 268 -17.38 -15.47 -4.27
CA GLY A 268 -18.47 -16.41 -4.04
C GLY A 268 -19.09 -16.46 -2.65
N GLY A 269 -18.31 -16.76 -1.60
CA GLY A 269 -18.92 -17.14 -0.32
C GLY A 269 -18.02 -17.10 0.91
N GLU A 270 -16.78 -16.64 0.80
CA GLU A 270 -15.88 -16.56 1.95
C GLU A 270 -16.20 -15.34 2.82
N THR A 271 -16.19 -15.55 4.14
CA THR A 271 -16.22 -14.48 5.14
C THR A 271 -14.78 -14.23 5.58
N LEU A 272 -14.27 -13.04 5.28
CA LEU A 272 -12.92 -12.61 5.65
C LEU A 272 -12.98 -11.78 6.93
N LEU A 273 -12.30 -12.24 7.98
CA LEU A 273 -12.14 -11.51 9.23
C LEU A 273 -10.81 -10.73 9.26
N VAL A 274 -10.84 -9.45 9.59
CA VAL A 274 -9.64 -8.63 9.79
C VAL A 274 -9.62 -8.07 11.21
N LEU A 275 -8.61 -8.47 11.97
CA LEU A 275 -8.38 -8.06 13.35
C LEU A 275 -7.25 -7.01 13.40
N GLY A 276 -7.51 -5.84 13.95
CA GLY A 276 -6.57 -4.74 13.98
C GLY A 276 -6.54 -4.01 12.64
N LEU A 277 -7.17 -2.85 12.59
CA LEU A 277 -7.29 -1.97 11.42
C LEU A 277 -6.22 -0.88 11.49
N GLY A 278 -5.01 -1.30 11.86
CA GLY A 278 -3.81 -0.53 11.69
C GLY A 278 -3.41 -0.55 10.21
N THR A 279 -2.20 -1.04 9.95
CA THR A 279 -1.67 -1.27 8.59
C THR A 279 -2.60 -2.12 7.72
N ALA A 280 -3.35 -3.06 8.30
CA ALA A 280 -4.28 -3.90 7.55
C ALA A 280 -5.43 -3.12 6.89
N SER A 281 -5.69 -1.86 7.26
CA SER A 281 -6.66 -1.02 6.55
C SER A 281 -6.31 -0.81 5.07
N LEU A 282 -5.02 -0.85 4.70
CA LEU A 282 -4.58 -0.80 3.30
C LEU A 282 -4.99 -2.08 2.55
N PHE A 283 -4.79 -3.24 3.18
CA PHE A 283 -5.30 -4.52 2.68
C PHE A 283 -6.83 -4.50 2.55
N CYS A 284 -7.54 -3.95 3.54
CA CYS A 284 -9.00 -3.84 3.51
C CYS A 284 -9.52 -2.95 2.37
N GLY A 285 -8.71 -2.04 1.82
CA GLY A 285 -9.07 -1.26 0.64
C GLY A 285 -9.38 -2.12 -0.58
N GLU A 286 -8.74 -3.29 -0.66
CA GLU A 286 -8.83 -4.23 -1.80
C GLU A 286 -9.49 -5.57 -1.42
N ALA A 287 -9.57 -5.88 -0.12
CA ALA A 287 -10.26 -7.07 0.40
C ALA A 287 -11.71 -7.29 -0.09
N PRO A 288 -12.51 -6.26 -0.43
CA PRO A 288 -13.83 -6.46 -1.03
C PRO A 288 -13.84 -7.18 -2.38
N MET A 289 -12.69 -7.25 -3.06
CA MET A 289 -12.52 -8.09 -4.25
C MET A 289 -12.40 -9.58 -3.88
N LEU A 290 -12.00 -9.87 -2.64
CA LEU A 290 -11.75 -11.22 -2.14
C LEU A 290 -12.98 -11.85 -1.54
N ALA A 291 -13.75 -11.06 -0.80
CA ALA A 291 -14.83 -11.55 0.04
C ALA A 291 -16.09 -10.71 -0.17
N LYS A 292 -17.22 -11.40 -0.24
CA LYS A 292 -18.54 -10.76 -0.19
C LYS A 292 -18.88 -10.27 1.21
N ARG A 293 -18.37 -10.95 2.24
CA ARG A 293 -18.55 -10.62 3.65
C ARG A 293 -17.21 -10.27 4.27
N LEU A 294 -17.03 -9.03 4.69
CA LEU A 294 -15.81 -8.54 5.31
C LEU A 294 -16.10 -8.11 6.75
N VAL A 295 -15.40 -8.69 7.72
CA VAL A 295 -15.56 -8.40 9.16
C VAL A 295 -14.36 -7.59 9.63
N LEU A 296 -14.60 -6.40 10.18
CA LEU A 296 -13.60 -5.38 10.50
C LEU A 296 -13.60 -5.06 11.99
N LEU A 297 -12.61 -5.59 12.73
CA LEU A 297 -12.54 -5.42 14.18
C LEU A 297 -11.30 -4.65 14.61
N ASP A 298 -11.49 -3.57 15.35
CA ASP A 298 -10.44 -2.83 16.05
C ASP A 298 -11.03 -2.19 17.31
N CYS A 299 -10.22 -1.97 18.33
CA CYS A 299 -10.61 -1.31 19.58
C CYS A 299 -10.00 0.09 19.71
N LYS A 300 -9.40 0.63 18.65
CA LYS A 300 -8.88 2.00 18.60
C LYS A 300 -9.77 2.86 17.72
N ASP A 301 -9.82 4.14 18.07
CA ASP A 301 -10.31 5.17 17.19
C ASP A 301 -9.26 5.56 16.15
N VAL A 302 -9.71 6.23 15.11
CA VAL A 302 -8.84 6.86 14.12
C VAL A 302 -8.13 8.03 14.81
N SER A 303 -6.82 7.90 14.99
CA SER A 303 -5.95 8.97 15.46
C SER A 303 -5.53 9.89 14.30
N PRO A 304 -5.06 11.11 14.60
CA PRO A 304 -4.50 12.01 13.59
C PRO A 304 -3.35 11.39 12.78
N ALA A 305 -2.61 10.44 13.33
CA ALA A 305 -1.51 9.79 12.62
C ALA A 305 -1.95 8.74 11.61
N ASN A 306 -3.24 8.37 11.55
CA ASN A 306 -3.70 7.28 10.68
C ASN A 306 -3.81 7.69 9.21
N PRO A 307 -4.35 8.86 8.83
CA PRO A 307 -4.47 9.24 7.42
C PRO A 307 -3.19 9.22 6.60
N VAL A 308 -2.04 9.45 7.22
CA VAL A 308 -0.74 9.45 6.51
C VAL A 308 -0.16 8.05 6.29
N ARG A 309 -0.73 7.03 6.92
CA ARG A 309 -0.21 5.66 6.91
C ARG A 309 -1.23 4.58 6.55
N GLN A 310 -2.50 4.95 6.47
CA GLN A 310 -3.64 4.03 6.41
C GLN A 310 -4.73 4.60 5.49
N LEU A 311 -5.74 3.78 5.20
CA LEU A 311 -6.83 4.17 4.31
C LEU A 311 -7.80 5.20 4.92
N PHE A 312 -7.65 5.54 6.21
CA PHE A 312 -8.57 6.45 6.90
C PHE A 312 -8.40 7.88 6.42
N PRO A 313 -9.47 8.54 5.97
CA PRO A 313 -9.38 9.95 5.62
C PRO A 313 -9.51 10.81 6.89
N THR A 314 -9.04 12.05 6.84
CA THR A 314 -8.92 12.97 7.99
C THR A 314 -10.25 13.23 8.70
N GLN A 315 -11.37 13.28 7.97
CA GLN A 315 -12.70 13.45 8.52
C GLN A 315 -13.18 12.30 9.43
N THR A 316 -12.46 11.17 9.45
CA THR A 316 -12.79 10.04 10.32
C THR A 316 -12.04 10.06 11.65
N ILE A 317 -11.18 11.04 11.90
CA ILE A 317 -10.44 11.17 13.17
C ILE A 317 -11.44 11.23 14.35
N GLY A 318 -11.17 10.42 15.37
CA GLY A 318 -12.02 10.24 16.55
C GLY A 318 -13.13 9.20 16.39
N ALA A 319 -13.41 8.72 15.17
CA ALA A 319 -14.37 7.65 14.97
C ALA A 319 -13.75 6.27 15.27
N PRO A 320 -14.53 5.28 15.73
CA PRO A 320 -14.08 3.90 15.83
C PRO A 320 -13.63 3.36 14.48
N LYS A 321 -12.41 2.79 14.42
CA LYS A 321 -11.79 2.37 13.15
C LYS A 321 -12.64 1.37 12.35
N GLY A 322 -13.27 0.41 13.02
CA GLY A 322 -14.14 -0.58 12.38
C GLY A 322 -15.25 0.09 11.59
N LYS A 323 -15.98 1.00 12.25
CA LYS A 323 -17.06 1.77 11.64
C LYS A 323 -16.56 2.68 10.52
N ALA A 324 -15.53 3.47 10.79
CA ALA A 324 -14.98 4.42 9.82
C ALA A 324 -14.52 3.73 8.52
N LEU A 325 -13.87 2.56 8.65
CA LEU A 325 -13.43 1.79 7.50
C LEU A 325 -14.60 1.13 6.76
N ALA A 326 -15.59 0.58 7.47
CA ALA A 326 -16.78 0.01 6.84
C ALA A 326 -17.55 1.05 6.01
N GLU A 327 -17.77 2.25 6.55
CA GLU A 327 -18.46 3.33 5.83
C GLU A 327 -17.64 3.86 4.64
N LEU A 328 -16.31 3.89 4.77
CA LEU A 328 -15.43 4.22 3.65
C LEU A 328 -15.53 3.17 2.52
N LEU A 329 -15.47 1.88 2.88
CA LEU A 329 -15.54 0.79 1.92
C LEU A 329 -16.93 0.69 1.27
N ALA A 330 -18.00 0.90 2.02
CA ALA A 330 -19.37 0.93 1.49
C ALA A 330 -19.50 1.91 0.32
N ARG A 331 -18.97 3.14 0.51
CA ARG A 331 -18.94 4.18 -0.51
C ARG A 331 -18.08 3.82 -1.73
N ARG A 332 -16.98 3.08 -1.51
CA ARG A 332 -16.03 2.72 -2.58
C ARG A 332 -16.50 1.53 -3.43
N ILE A 333 -17.09 0.51 -2.81
CA ILE A 333 -17.40 -0.77 -3.48
C ILE A 333 -18.70 -0.68 -4.27
N ALA A 334 -19.71 -0.08 -3.68
CA ALA A 334 -21.04 0.03 -4.26
C ALA A 334 -21.55 1.45 -4.00
N PRO A 335 -20.98 2.46 -4.70
CA PRO A 335 -21.30 3.87 -4.49
C PRO A 335 -22.79 4.17 -4.70
N GLU A 336 -23.46 3.34 -5.50
CA GLU A 336 -24.87 3.47 -5.87
C GLU A 336 -25.82 2.67 -4.99
N ALA A 337 -25.28 1.77 -4.17
CA ALA A 337 -26.12 0.89 -3.40
C ALA A 337 -26.61 1.58 -2.13
N ARG A 338 -27.88 1.38 -1.82
CA ARG A 338 -28.42 1.69 -0.50
C ARG A 338 -27.91 0.63 0.48
N TRP A 339 -27.04 1.04 1.39
CA TRP A 339 -26.55 0.18 2.46
C TRP A 339 -27.53 0.20 3.64
N GLU A 340 -28.03 -0.97 4.00
CA GLU A 340 -28.90 -1.16 5.15
C GLU A 340 -28.07 -1.50 6.38
N ARG A 341 -28.31 -0.78 7.47
CA ARG A 341 -27.66 -1.02 8.75
C ARG A 341 -28.48 -2.01 9.57
N ARG A 342 -27.82 -3.05 10.08
CA ARG A 342 -28.41 -4.06 10.96
C ARG A 342 -27.48 -4.35 12.14
N GLU A 343 -28.03 -4.38 13.34
CA GLU A 343 -27.27 -4.83 14.52
C GLU A 343 -27.26 -6.37 14.56
N LEU A 344 -26.10 -6.93 14.87
CA LEU A 344 -25.84 -8.38 14.96
C LEU A 344 -25.52 -8.76 16.42
N GLY A 345 -25.34 -10.05 16.66
CA GLY A 345 -24.86 -10.54 17.95
C GLY A 345 -23.46 -10.02 18.32
N ALA A 346 -23.08 -10.19 19.58
CA ALA A 346 -21.73 -9.90 20.11
C ALA A 346 -21.25 -8.43 19.95
N GLY A 347 -22.18 -7.48 19.79
CA GLY A 347 -21.88 -6.06 19.62
C GLY A 347 -21.30 -5.73 18.26
N LEU A 348 -21.73 -6.45 17.22
CA LEU A 348 -21.37 -6.21 15.83
C LEU A 348 -22.48 -5.46 15.11
N THR A 349 -22.11 -4.67 14.11
CA THR A 349 -23.04 -4.01 13.20
C THR A 349 -22.69 -4.39 11.77
N ALA A 350 -23.69 -4.70 10.95
CA ALA A 350 -23.55 -4.97 9.52
C ALA A 350 -24.09 -3.81 8.68
N LEU A 351 -23.35 -3.44 7.64
CA LEU A 351 -23.85 -2.71 6.48
C LEU A 351 -24.05 -3.72 5.37
N SER A 352 -25.27 -3.84 4.83
CA SER A 352 -25.60 -4.80 3.77
C SER A 352 -26.07 -4.10 2.50
N ALA A 353 -25.59 -4.54 1.35
CA ALA A 353 -26.02 -4.04 0.05
C ALA A 353 -25.87 -5.13 -1.01
N ALA A 354 -26.96 -5.45 -1.73
CA ALA A 354 -27.01 -6.54 -2.70
C ALA A 354 -26.48 -7.87 -2.10
N ASP A 355 -25.41 -8.43 -2.66
CA ASP A 355 -24.77 -9.66 -2.20
C ASP A 355 -23.54 -9.42 -1.30
N ARG A 356 -23.37 -8.19 -0.79
CA ARG A 356 -22.21 -7.77 0.02
C ARG A 356 -22.60 -7.38 1.44
N GLU A 357 -21.72 -7.69 2.38
CA GLU A 357 -21.87 -7.33 3.79
C GLU A 357 -20.54 -6.84 4.36
N LEU A 358 -20.57 -5.66 4.97
CA LEU A 358 -19.45 -5.09 5.73
C LEU A 358 -19.85 -5.11 7.21
N ILE A 359 -19.26 -6.03 7.97
CA ILE A 359 -19.51 -6.17 9.40
C ILE A 359 -18.39 -5.46 10.13
N TYR A 360 -18.71 -4.67 11.16
CA TYR A 360 -17.72 -4.03 12.00
C TYR A 360 -18.09 -4.10 13.47
N GLY A 361 -17.09 -3.93 14.33
CA GLY A 361 -17.29 -3.87 15.77
C GLY A 361 -15.99 -3.63 16.52
N GLU A 362 -16.12 -3.44 17.82
CA GLU A 362 -14.97 -3.26 18.70
C GLU A 362 -14.53 -4.59 19.31
N LEU A 363 -13.24 -4.90 19.20
CA LEU A 363 -12.66 -6.07 19.86
C LEU A 363 -11.41 -5.65 20.63
N PHE A 364 -11.53 -5.60 21.95
CA PHE A 364 -10.38 -5.59 22.84
C PHE A 364 -10.11 -7.03 23.29
N LEU A 365 -8.91 -7.53 23.01
CA LEU A 365 -8.52 -8.90 23.34
C LEU A 365 -7.29 -8.86 24.24
N SER A 366 -7.44 -9.31 25.50
CA SER A 366 -6.35 -9.24 26.48
C SER A 366 -6.47 -10.38 27.49
N ARG A 367 -5.32 -10.92 27.92
CA ARG A 367 -5.28 -11.92 29.01
C ARG A 367 -5.80 -11.36 30.33
N ARG A 368 -5.73 -10.05 30.51
CA ARG A 368 -6.11 -9.36 31.75
C ARG A 368 -7.59 -8.99 31.79
N GLU A 369 -8.25 -8.93 30.63
CA GLU A 369 -9.66 -8.56 30.55
C GLU A 369 -10.55 -9.80 30.58
N ARG A 370 -11.29 -9.93 31.69
CA ARG A 370 -12.31 -10.98 31.88
C ARG A 370 -13.37 -10.87 30.80
N GLY A 371 -13.71 -11.97 30.12
CA GLY A 371 -14.76 -11.98 29.10
C GLY A 371 -14.29 -11.67 27.67
N SER A 372 -13.07 -11.16 27.49
CA SER A 372 -12.59 -10.77 26.16
C SER A 372 -12.42 -11.96 25.20
N ARG A 373 -12.02 -13.13 25.71
CA ARG A 373 -11.91 -14.37 24.94
C ARG A 373 -13.28 -14.94 24.58
N GLU A 374 -14.21 -14.92 25.52
CA GLU A 374 -15.58 -15.36 25.35
C GLU A 374 -16.30 -14.49 24.32
N ARG A 375 -16.08 -13.17 24.36
CA ARG A 375 -16.59 -12.24 23.34
C ARG A 375 -15.99 -12.54 21.97
N PHE A 376 -14.68 -12.79 21.88
CA PHE A 376 -14.06 -13.13 20.61
C PHE A 376 -14.60 -14.45 20.05
N ALA A 377 -14.75 -15.47 20.90
CA ALA A 377 -15.40 -16.74 20.53
C ALA A 377 -16.82 -16.52 20.00
N ALA A 378 -17.65 -15.72 20.68
CA ALA A 378 -19.00 -15.38 20.24
C ALA A 378 -19.01 -14.66 18.89
N ILE A 379 -18.06 -13.75 18.64
CA ILE A 379 -17.89 -13.10 17.33
C ILE A 379 -17.59 -14.14 16.24
N LEU A 380 -16.67 -15.09 16.50
CA LEU A 380 -16.35 -16.15 15.55
C LEU A 380 -17.54 -17.08 15.27
N ASP A 381 -18.37 -17.35 16.28
CA ASP A 381 -19.60 -18.13 16.13
C ASP A 381 -20.68 -17.41 15.29
N GLU A 382 -20.79 -16.08 15.45
CA GLU A 382 -21.71 -15.22 14.70
C GLU A 382 -21.29 -15.10 13.22
N VAL A 383 -20.03 -14.76 12.95
CA VAL A 383 -19.60 -14.41 11.57
C VAL A 383 -19.05 -15.60 10.77
N ARG A 384 -18.59 -16.66 11.45
CA ARG A 384 -18.05 -17.90 10.86
C ARG A 384 -17.02 -17.65 9.74
N PRO A 385 -15.88 -17.03 10.05
CA PRO A 385 -14.91 -16.66 9.03
C PRO A 385 -14.18 -17.88 8.46
N THR A 386 -13.93 -17.88 7.14
CA THR A 386 -13.17 -18.95 6.45
C THR A 386 -11.69 -18.61 6.33
N LEU A 387 -11.36 -17.33 6.47
CA LEU A 387 -10.02 -16.76 6.47
C LEU A 387 -9.96 -15.58 7.44
N ALA A 388 -8.85 -15.43 8.16
CA ALA A 388 -8.60 -14.28 9.01
C ALA A 388 -7.24 -13.61 8.75
N VAL A 389 -7.18 -12.29 8.93
CA VAL A 389 -5.96 -11.49 8.98
C VAL A 389 -5.81 -10.95 10.40
N VAL A 390 -4.69 -11.24 11.06
CA VAL A 390 -4.45 -10.86 12.46
C VAL A 390 -3.35 -9.80 12.54
N ALA A 391 -3.73 -8.53 12.59
CA ALA A 391 -2.85 -7.35 12.57
C ALA A 391 -3.01 -6.48 13.84
N MET A 392 -3.16 -7.11 15.01
CA MET A 392 -3.42 -6.43 16.29
C MET A 392 -2.11 -5.88 16.90
N GLY A 393 -1.61 -4.77 16.38
CA GLY A 393 -0.32 -4.15 16.77
C GLY A 393 -0.26 -3.49 18.16
N ARG A 394 -0.81 -4.11 19.22
CA ARG A 394 -0.81 -3.59 20.61
C ARG A 394 0.20 -4.31 21.50
N SER A 395 0.30 -5.63 21.42
CA SER A 395 1.26 -6.45 22.13
C SER A 395 1.42 -7.79 21.42
N LYS A 396 2.52 -8.52 21.65
CA LYS A 396 2.64 -9.89 21.14
C LYS A 396 1.50 -10.78 21.69
N ASP A 397 1.05 -10.52 22.92
CA ASP A 397 0.02 -11.28 23.62
C ASP A 397 -1.35 -11.26 22.93
N ASP A 398 -1.75 -10.13 22.35
CA ASP A 398 -3.06 -9.99 21.69
C ASP A 398 -3.12 -10.87 20.43
N ASN A 399 -2.05 -10.86 19.62
CA ASN A 399 -1.92 -11.74 18.46
C ASN A 399 -1.89 -13.21 18.88
N PHE A 400 -1.23 -13.56 19.99
CA PHE A 400 -1.21 -14.94 20.50
C PHE A 400 -2.61 -15.44 20.86
N LEU A 401 -3.42 -14.61 21.53
CA LEU A 401 -4.80 -14.99 21.89
C LEU A 401 -5.68 -15.20 20.66
N ALA A 402 -5.61 -14.27 19.70
CA ALA A 402 -6.43 -14.36 18.50
C ALA A 402 -6.05 -15.59 17.66
N THR A 403 -4.75 -15.78 17.39
CA THR A 403 -4.27 -16.88 16.55
C THR A 403 -4.47 -18.26 17.20
N ALA A 404 -4.35 -18.38 18.52
CA ALA A 404 -4.64 -19.61 19.24
C ALA A 404 -6.10 -20.04 19.09
N GLU A 405 -7.04 -19.11 19.26
CA GLU A 405 -8.48 -19.39 19.13
C GLU A 405 -8.88 -19.69 17.68
N LEU A 406 -8.34 -18.96 16.70
CA LEU A 406 -8.53 -19.24 15.28
C LEU A 406 -8.02 -20.63 14.90
N ARG A 407 -6.82 -20.99 15.37
CA ARG A 407 -6.23 -22.32 15.13
C ARG A 407 -7.06 -23.43 15.76
N ARG A 408 -7.53 -23.26 17.00
CA ARG A 408 -8.41 -24.22 17.70
C ARG A 408 -9.67 -24.53 16.89
N ARG A 409 -10.17 -23.55 16.15
CA ARG A 409 -11.36 -23.66 15.29
C ARG A 409 -11.04 -24.05 13.84
N GLY A 410 -9.77 -24.32 13.51
CA GLY A 410 -9.36 -24.68 12.15
C GLY A 410 -9.47 -23.52 11.14
N ILE A 411 -9.53 -22.27 11.60
CA ILE A 411 -9.66 -21.10 10.73
C ILE A 411 -8.27 -20.73 10.19
N ARG A 412 -8.15 -20.74 8.86
CA ARG A 412 -6.96 -20.29 8.14
C ARG A 412 -6.70 -18.83 8.45
N HIS A 413 -5.45 -18.45 8.68
CA HIS A 413 -5.13 -17.07 9.00
C HIS A 413 -3.73 -16.65 8.62
N ILE A 414 -3.55 -15.33 8.46
CA ILE A 414 -2.27 -14.71 8.19
C ILE A 414 -2.03 -13.63 9.24
N THR A 415 -0.85 -13.64 9.86
CA THR A 415 -0.43 -12.64 10.84
C THR A 415 0.64 -11.75 10.23
N PRO A 416 0.26 -10.59 9.63
CA PRO A 416 1.21 -9.64 9.06
C PRO A 416 1.93 -8.83 10.13
N THR A 417 3.16 -8.43 9.85
CA THR A 417 3.91 -7.43 10.62
C THR A 417 4.71 -6.56 9.66
N ALA A 418 4.59 -5.24 9.82
CA ALA A 418 5.41 -4.26 9.12
C ALA A 418 6.19 -3.46 10.17
N PHE A 419 7.50 -3.32 9.97
CA PHE A 419 8.39 -2.66 10.92
C PHE A 419 8.67 -1.20 10.47
N PRO A 420 8.54 -0.21 11.37
CA PRO A 420 8.92 1.18 11.08
C PRO A 420 10.45 1.31 10.87
N GLY A 421 10.89 2.25 10.03
CA GLY A 421 12.31 2.57 9.89
C GLY A 421 13.09 1.81 8.84
N VAL A 422 12.34 1.29 7.89
CA VAL A 422 12.80 0.60 6.68
C VAL A 422 13.67 -0.62 6.91
N SER A 423 13.12 -1.79 6.59
CA SER A 423 13.80 -2.71 5.67
C SER A 423 12.91 -3.87 5.33
N HIS A 424 12.02 -4.34 6.21
CA HIS A 424 11.29 -5.57 5.97
C HIS A 424 9.89 -5.62 6.58
N PHE A 425 9.12 -6.57 6.09
CA PHE A 425 7.81 -6.98 6.58
C PHE A 425 7.77 -8.50 6.57
N LYS A 426 6.88 -9.08 7.37
CA LYS A 426 6.69 -10.53 7.39
C LYS A 426 5.22 -10.90 7.49
N HIS A 427 4.89 -12.07 6.96
CA HIS A 427 3.57 -12.68 7.00
C HIS A 427 3.72 -14.11 7.48
N ILE A 428 3.20 -14.39 8.67
CA ILE A 428 3.13 -15.77 9.16
C ILE A 428 1.80 -16.36 8.71
N VAL A 429 1.88 -17.40 7.89
CA VAL A 429 0.73 -18.11 7.33
C VAL A 429 0.42 -19.33 8.18
N THR A 430 -0.83 -19.48 8.60
CA THR A 430 -1.33 -20.67 9.31
C THR A 430 -2.49 -21.27 8.53
N ASP A 431 -2.34 -22.51 8.08
CA ASP A 431 -3.37 -23.23 7.33
C ASP A 431 -4.31 -24.00 8.28
N GLY A 432 -5.17 -23.26 8.96
CA GLY A 432 -6.15 -23.82 9.89
C GLY A 432 -5.50 -24.40 11.13
N ALA A 433 -5.70 -25.70 11.37
CA ALA A 433 -5.15 -26.41 12.52
C ALA A 433 -3.73 -26.99 12.29
N GLU A 434 -3.21 -26.90 11.06
CA GLU A 434 -1.96 -27.55 10.64
C GLU A 434 -0.75 -26.58 10.61
N GLY A 435 0.45 -27.14 10.45
CA GLY A 435 1.71 -26.39 10.34
C GLY A 435 2.15 -25.66 11.63
N PRO A 436 3.25 -24.89 11.59
CA PRO A 436 3.69 -24.05 12.69
C PRO A 436 2.64 -22.98 13.03
N CYS A 437 2.39 -22.74 14.32
CA CYS A 437 1.54 -21.63 14.73
C CYS A 437 2.34 -20.32 14.85
N TYR A 438 1.63 -19.20 15.04
CA TYR A 438 2.28 -17.92 15.30
C TYR A 438 3.24 -17.97 16.49
N ASP A 439 2.92 -18.67 17.59
CA ASP A 439 3.82 -18.88 18.75
C ASP A 439 5.06 -19.72 18.43
N CYS A 440 4.98 -20.66 17.49
CA CYS A 440 6.15 -21.45 17.07
C CYS A 440 7.21 -20.53 16.44
N LEU A 441 6.74 -19.59 15.61
CA LEU A 441 7.60 -18.75 14.78
C LEU A 441 7.95 -17.43 15.50
N GLN A 442 6.95 -16.73 16.02
CA GLN A 442 7.10 -15.43 16.67
C GLN A 442 7.75 -15.56 18.05
N GLY A 443 8.88 -14.87 18.26
CA GLY A 443 9.65 -14.93 19.50
C GLY A 443 10.95 -15.72 19.37
N HIS A 444 11.03 -16.59 18.37
CA HIS A 444 12.24 -17.33 18.05
C HIS A 444 12.92 -16.86 16.76
N LEU A 445 12.26 -16.05 15.92
CA LEU A 445 12.85 -15.56 14.67
C LEU A 445 14.20 -14.87 14.93
N ALA A 446 15.29 -15.47 14.43
CA ALA A 446 16.59 -14.82 14.34
C ALA A 446 16.52 -13.45 13.64
N ILE A 447 15.53 -13.25 12.76
CA ILE A 447 15.28 -12.00 12.04
C ILE A 447 14.79 -10.88 12.96
N ASP A 448 14.02 -11.20 14.01
CA ASP A 448 13.48 -10.19 14.94
C ASP A 448 14.55 -9.64 15.90
N GLY A 449 15.64 -10.39 16.12
CA GLY A 449 16.77 -10.01 16.98
C GLY A 449 18.12 -9.96 16.26
N GLY A 450 18.11 -10.12 14.93
CA GLY A 450 19.30 -10.22 14.10
C GLY A 450 19.92 -8.86 13.82
N VAL A 451 21.00 -8.84 13.05
CA VAL A 451 21.58 -7.61 12.53
C VAL A 451 20.47 -6.86 11.78
N GLY A 452 20.12 -5.67 12.26
CA GLY A 452 19.21 -4.77 11.56
C GLY A 452 19.90 -4.05 10.40
N PRO A 453 19.18 -3.26 9.61
CA PRO A 453 19.81 -2.39 8.62
C PRO A 453 20.84 -1.46 9.27
N THR A 454 21.87 -1.08 8.54
CA THR A 454 22.80 -0.05 9.01
C THR A 454 22.06 1.29 9.06
N LEU A 455 21.84 1.78 10.28
CA LEU A 455 21.17 3.04 10.60
C LEU A 455 22.14 3.98 11.33
N SER A 456 22.06 5.28 11.02
CA SER A 456 22.70 6.33 11.82
C SER A 456 22.11 6.38 13.24
N ALA A 457 22.76 7.09 14.16
CA ALA A 457 22.25 7.27 15.52
C ALA A 457 20.86 7.94 15.51
N ASP A 458 20.72 9.00 14.71
CA ASP A 458 19.46 9.74 14.54
C ASP A 458 18.38 8.86 13.90
N GLU A 459 18.72 8.04 12.91
CA GLU A 459 17.78 7.10 12.27
C GLU A 459 17.32 6.03 13.27
N ARG A 460 18.24 5.51 14.09
CA ARG A 460 17.90 4.54 15.13
C ARG A 460 17.01 5.17 16.20
N GLU A 461 17.27 6.41 16.59
CA GLU A 461 16.42 7.14 17.54
C GLU A 461 15.03 7.43 16.93
N LEU A 462 14.98 7.88 15.68
CA LEU A 462 13.73 8.15 14.96
C LEU A 462 12.85 6.90 14.85
N PHE A 463 13.44 5.75 14.52
CA PHE A 463 12.69 4.53 14.19
C PHE A 463 12.51 3.56 15.36
N TYR A 464 13.49 3.51 16.28
CA TYR A 464 13.50 2.57 17.41
C TYR A 464 13.52 3.27 18.78
N GLY A 465 13.84 4.57 18.84
CA GLY A 465 13.79 5.38 20.05
C GLY A 465 12.40 5.96 20.35
N GLY A 466 11.46 5.90 19.40
CA GLY A 466 10.09 6.41 19.54
C GLY A 466 9.01 5.44 19.02
N THR A 467 7.74 5.79 19.25
CA THR A 467 6.57 5.05 18.72
C THR A 467 6.22 5.46 17.27
N GLN A 468 7.24 5.78 16.46
CA GLN A 468 6.99 6.23 15.09
C GLN A 468 6.37 5.08 14.29
N PRO A 469 5.20 5.29 13.69
CA PRO A 469 4.53 4.24 12.95
C PRO A 469 5.13 4.07 11.56
N ALA A 470 5.01 2.86 11.01
CA ALA A 470 5.43 2.61 9.63
C ALA A 470 4.66 3.49 8.63
N THR A 471 5.36 3.99 7.61
CA THR A 471 4.86 4.88 6.56
C THR A 471 4.02 4.13 5.52
N LEU A 472 3.31 4.84 4.62
CA LEU A 472 2.64 4.20 3.47
C LEU A 472 3.62 3.45 2.57
N ALA A 473 4.79 4.04 2.31
CA ALA A 473 5.82 3.40 1.49
C ALA A 473 6.31 2.08 2.13
N GLU A 474 6.35 2.03 3.46
CA GLU A 474 6.78 0.83 4.18
C GLU A 474 5.69 -0.23 4.28
N THR A 475 4.44 0.20 4.39
CA THR A 475 3.30 -0.67 4.69
C THR A 475 2.57 -1.17 3.45
N LEU A 476 2.62 -0.45 2.34
CA LEU A 476 1.93 -0.83 1.10
C LEU A 476 2.45 -2.15 0.51
N PRO A 477 3.78 -2.40 0.39
CA PRO A 477 4.28 -3.68 -0.11
C PRO A 477 3.88 -4.85 0.78
N SER A 478 3.84 -4.62 2.10
CA SER A 478 3.33 -5.59 3.07
C SER A 478 1.84 -5.87 2.85
N ALA A 479 1.01 -4.84 2.66
CA ALA A 479 -0.41 -5.00 2.41
C ALA A 479 -0.71 -5.75 1.09
N HIS A 480 0.08 -5.53 0.04
CA HIS A 480 -0.09 -6.23 -1.25
C HIS A 480 0.34 -7.69 -1.18
N SER A 481 1.51 -7.97 -0.60
CA SER A 481 1.94 -9.35 -0.39
C SER A 481 0.96 -10.10 0.53
N LEU A 482 0.41 -9.43 1.54
CA LEU A 482 -0.67 -9.97 2.37
C LEU A 482 -1.93 -10.26 1.55
N LEU A 483 -2.34 -9.34 0.67
CA LEU A 483 -3.48 -9.53 -0.23
C LEU A 483 -3.31 -10.79 -1.07
N ARG A 484 -2.11 -10.98 -1.62
CA ARG A 484 -1.79 -12.15 -2.43
C ARG A 484 -1.79 -13.44 -1.61
N LEU A 485 -1.16 -13.44 -0.45
CA LEU A 485 -1.16 -14.61 0.43
C LEU A 485 -2.58 -14.96 0.89
N ALA A 486 -3.42 -13.97 1.18
CA ALA A 486 -4.81 -14.16 1.55
C ALA A 486 -5.62 -14.81 0.41
N LEU A 487 -5.46 -14.31 -0.81
CA LEU A 487 -6.02 -14.90 -2.04
C LEU A 487 -5.63 -16.37 -2.17
N ASP A 488 -4.34 -16.66 -2.09
CA ASP A 488 -3.83 -18.00 -2.32
C ASP A 488 -4.20 -18.96 -1.19
N LEU A 489 -4.27 -18.50 0.06
CA LEU A 489 -4.62 -19.32 1.22
C LEU A 489 -6.11 -19.69 1.25
N ALA A 490 -6.96 -18.77 0.78
CA ALA A 490 -8.40 -18.99 0.64
C ALA A 490 -8.74 -20.06 -0.41
N LEU A 491 -7.87 -20.30 -1.41
CA LEU A 491 -8.08 -21.39 -2.35
C LEU A 491 -8.07 -22.76 -1.65
N PRO A 492 -8.92 -23.72 -2.12
CA PRO A 492 -8.81 -25.12 -1.70
C PRO A 492 -7.39 -25.63 -1.90
N SER A 493 -6.89 -26.49 -1.01
CA SER A 493 -5.48 -26.93 -0.99
C SER A 493 -4.97 -27.39 -2.37
N ALA A 494 -5.77 -28.15 -3.12
CA ALA A 494 -5.43 -28.62 -4.47
C ALA A 494 -5.28 -27.50 -5.52
N ALA A 495 -5.97 -26.37 -5.35
CA ALA A 495 -5.96 -25.23 -6.28
C ALA A 495 -4.91 -24.15 -5.93
N ARG A 496 -4.25 -24.27 -4.77
CA ARG A 496 -3.21 -23.32 -4.33
C ARG A 496 -2.01 -23.33 -5.27
N PRO A 497 -1.33 -22.18 -5.47
CA PRO A 497 -0.16 -22.13 -6.33
C PRO A 497 0.98 -23.01 -5.80
N PRO A 498 1.84 -23.55 -6.68
CA PRO A 498 2.92 -24.46 -6.30
C PRO A 498 3.82 -23.92 -5.18
N TYR A 499 4.15 -22.62 -5.21
CA TYR A 499 5.03 -22.02 -4.21
C TYR A 499 4.42 -22.08 -2.80
N LEU A 500 3.11 -21.83 -2.65
CA LEU A 500 2.46 -21.84 -1.35
C LEU A 500 2.29 -23.26 -0.83
N ARG A 501 1.94 -24.21 -1.71
CA ARG A 501 1.86 -25.63 -1.34
C ARG A 501 3.19 -26.17 -0.85
N ALA A 502 4.27 -25.87 -1.57
CA ALA A 502 5.62 -26.27 -1.16
C ALA A 502 6.00 -25.63 0.18
N ALA A 503 5.81 -24.31 0.33
CA ALA A 503 6.11 -23.61 1.58
C ALA A 503 5.32 -24.18 2.78
N LEU A 504 4.04 -24.51 2.62
CA LEU A 504 3.24 -25.10 3.69
C LEU A 504 3.63 -26.56 3.99
N ALA A 505 3.91 -27.36 2.97
CA ALA A 505 4.36 -28.75 3.11
C ALA A 505 5.73 -28.84 3.82
N ASP A 506 6.63 -27.90 3.51
CA ASP A 506 7.96 -27.80 4.12
C ASP A 506 7.94 -27.06 5.47
N GLU A 507 6.76 -26.68 5.97
CA GLU A 507 6.58 -25.88 7.18
C GLU A 507 7.33 -24.53 7.18
N ARG A 508 7.60 -23.98 5.98
CA ARG A 508 8.21 -22.66 5.74
C ARG A 508 7.15 -21.56 5.63
N SER A 509 6.33 -21.44 6.67
CA SER A 509 5.15 -20.59 6.63
C SER A 509 5.37 -19.12 7.03
N CYS A 510 6.60 -18.72 7.34
CA CYS A 510 6.97 -17.32 7.57
C CYS A 510 7.52 -16.71 6.29
N PHE A 511 6.76 -15.84 5.63
CA PHE A 511 7.21 -15.14 4.45
C PHE A 511 7.77 -13.78 4.86
N VAL A 512 9.03 -13.49 4.51
CA VAL A 512 9.71 -12.23 4.86
C VAL A 512 10.07 -11.51 3.57
N GLY A 513 9.66 -10.25 3.45
CA GLY A 513 10.01 -9.40 2.31
C GLY A 513 10.64 -8.10 2.75
N ALA A 514 11.38 -7.44 1.85
CA ALA A 514 12.16 -6.26 2.21
C ALA A 514 11.91 -5.03 1.33
N ASN A 515 11.61 -3.87 1.91
CA ASN A 515 11.55 -2.59 1.19
C ASN A 515 12.95 -2.05 0.81
N ARG A 516 13.98 -2.50 1.54
CA ARG A 516 15.40 -2.18 1.32
C ARG A 516 16.20 -3.46 1.45
N VAL A 517 17.15 -3.64 0.55
CA VAL A 517 18.12 -4.73 0.61
C VAL A 517 19.48 -4.18 1.00
N GLU A 518 20.18 -4.93 1.84
CA GLU A 518 21.49 -4.58 2.34
C GLU A 518 22.33 -5.86 2.42
N ARG A 519 23.59 -5.77 1.99
CA ARG A 519 24.53 -6.87 2.12
C ARG A 519 25.32 -6.68 3.41
N VAL A 520 25.27 -7.67 4.29
CA VAL A 520 26.05 -7.78 5.52
C VAL A 520 27.10 -8.89 5.35
N GLU A 521 28.00 -9.04 6.33
CA GLU A 521 29.08 -10.06 6.28
C GLU A 521 28.52 -11.48 6.05
N ALA A 522 27.38 -11.81 6.65
CA ALA A 522 26.72 -13.11 6.53
C ALA A 522 25.87 -13.30 5.24
N GLY A 523 25.84 -12.32 4.34
CA GLY A 523 25.03 -12.36 3.11
C GLY A 523 24.00 -11.23 3.02
N TRP A 524 22.86 -11.50 2.39
CA TRP A 524 21.80 -10.51 2.29
C TRP A 524 21.00 -10.42 3.60
N LEU A 525 20.73 -9.20 4.05
CA LEU A 525 19.90 -8.93 5.21
C LEU A 525 18.53 -9.60 5.02
N TYR A 526 18.12 -10.41 5.99
CA TYR A 526 16.89 -11.23 5.93
C TYR A 526 16.81 -12.18 4.73
N GLY A 527 17.94 -12.53 4.10
CA GLY A 527 17.97 -13.36 2.90
C GLY A 527 17.34 -12.70 1.66
N VAL A 528 16.97 -11.41 1.72
CA VAL A 528 16.30 -10.71 0.63
C VAL A 528 17.33 -9.96 -0.21
N ASP A 529 17.56 -10.44 -1.43
CA ASP A 529 18.53 -9.89 -2.37
C ASP A 529 17.98 -8.79 -3.28
N ARG A 530 16.65 -8.66 -3.34
CA ARG A 530 15.95 -7.66 -4.17
C ARG A 530 14.83 -6.97 -3.40
N PRO A 531 14.67 -5.64 -3.50
CA PRO A 531 13.54 -4.96 -2.88
C PRO A 531 12.21 -5.58 -3.31
N PHE A 532 11.26 -5.66 -2.40
CA PHE A 532 9.92 -6.22 -2.58
C PHE A 532 9.88 -7.70 -2.97
N SER A 533 11.02 -8.41 -3.04
CA SER A 533 10.99 -9.88 -3.08
C SER A 533 10.70 -10.44 -1.69
N MET A 534 10.31 -11.71 -1.66
CA MET A 534 10.05 -12.42 -0.42
C MET A 534 10.81 -13.74 -0.40
N VAL A 535 11.33 -14.08 0.77
CA VAL A 535 11.86 -15.40 1.09
C VAL A 535 10.96 -16.09 2.10
N THR A 536 10.99 -17.41 2.13
CA THR A 536 10.23 -18.20 3.09
C THR A 536 11.15 -18.79 4.13
N TYR A 537 10.67 -18.82 5.36
CA TYR A 537 11.37 -19.34 6.51
C TYR A 537 10.48 -20.31 7.27
N GLY A 538 11.05 -21.44 7.67
CA GLY A 538 10.43 -22.40 8.57
C GLY A 538 11.05 -22.37 9.96
N MET A 539 10.50 -23.21 10.83
CA MET A 539 11.02 -23.39 12.20
C MET A 539 12.53 -23.63 12.24
N GLN A 540 13.03 -24.47 11.34
CA GLN A 540 14.44 -24.85 11.27
C GLN A 540 15.36 -23.68 10.90
N ASP A 541 14.85 -22.71 10.14
CA ASP A 541 15.64 -21.55 9.69
C ASP A 541 15.67 -20.43 10.75
N LEU A 542 14.73 -20.45 11.69
CA LEU A 542 14.39 -19.30 12.52
C LEU A 542 14.79 -19.47 13.98
N VAL A 543 14.63 -20.66 14.55
CA VAL A 543 14.96 -20.92 15.95
C VAL A 543 16.48 -20.99 16.11
N GLY A 544 17.07 -19.89 16.60
CA GLY A 544 18.49 -19.85 17.00
C GLY A 544 18.80 -20.88 18.10
N SER A 545 20.09 -21.06 18.42
CA SER A 545 20.62 -22.12 19.32
C SER A 545 20.14 -22.12 20.79
N ARG A 546 19.09 -21.37 21.15
CA ARG A 546 18.56 -21.31 22.51
C ARG A 546 17.58 -22.46 22.78
N ALA A 547 17.69 -23.03 23.98
CA ALA A 547 17.10 -24.28 24.44
C ALA A 547 15.65 -24.54 23.97
N SER A 548 15.35 -25.83 23.76
CA SER A 548 14.05 -26.31 23.32
C SER A 548 12.93 -25.91 24.29
N GLU A 549 12.11 -24.95 23.90
CA GLU A 549 10.85 -24.65 24.56
C GLU A 549 9.70 -25.41 23.87
N ARG A 550 8.76 -25.93 24.67
CA ARG A 550 7.52 -26.48 24.15
C ARG A 550 6.56 -25.33 23.83
N CYS A 551 6.19 -25.23 22.56
CA CYS A 551 5.15 -24.31 22.13
C CYS A 551 3.79 -24.72 22.74
N PRO A 552 2.88 -23.77 23.09
CA PRO A 552 1.53 -24.09 23.54
C PRO A 552 0.69 -24.96 22.58
N CYS A 553 1.05 -25.02 21.29
CA CYS A 553 0.42 -25.93 20.33
C CYS A 553 0.90 -27.40 20.44
N GLY A 554 1.79 -27.71 21.38
CA GLY A 554 2.33 -29.05 21.62
C GLY A 554 3.60 -29.39 20.82
N ARG A 555 4.02 -28.52 19.89
CA ARG A 555 5.28 -28.70 19.14
C ARG A 555 6.49 -28.44 20.05
N ILE A 556 7.51 -29.28 19.91
CA ILE A 556 8.81 -29.06 20.54
C ILE A 556 9.67 -28.30 19.53
N ASN A 557 10.15 -27.11 19.92
CA ASN A 557 11.09 -26.35 19.10
C ASN A 557 12.46 -27.02 19.26
N VAL A 558 12.73 -28.08 18.48
CA VAL A 558 14.01 -28.78 18.53
C VAL A 558 15.04 -27.96 17.78
N VAL A 559 16.02 -27.44 18.51
CA VAL A 559 17.21 -26.79 17.94
C VAL A 559 18.01 -27.85 17.19
N SER A 560 18.04 -27.77 15.86
CA SER A 560 19.08 -28.48 15.10
C SER A 560 20.40 -27.73 15.32
N THR A 561 21.39 -28.38 15.92
CA THR A 561 22.76 -27.85 16.02
C THR A 561 23.53 -27.91 14.70
N ALA A 562 22.88 -28.16 13.55
CA ALA A 562 23.57 -28.30 12.28
C ALA A 562 22.73 -27.79 11.11
N ARG A 563 23.17 -26.67 10.52
CA ARG A 563 23.51 -26.52 9.10
C ARG A 563 24.13 -25.14 8.89
N THR A 564 25.42 -25.11 8.60
CA THR A 564 26.05 -24.02 7.86
C THR A 564 25.25 -23.77 6.57
N ALA A 565 25.01 -22.50 6.24
CA ALA A 565 24.21 -22.08 5.10
C ALA A 565 24.64 -22.78 3.80
N PRO A 566 23.71 -23.11 2.89
CA PRO A 566 24.08 -23.50 1.52
C PRO A 566 24.62 -22.26 0.77
N GLU A 567 25.73 -22.44 0.07
CA GLU A 567 26.37 -21.44 -0.82
C GLU A 567 25.47 -20.94 -1.95
#